data_AF-A0A0M9UBQ8-F1
#
_entry.id   AF-A0A0M9UBQ8-F1
#
_cell.length_a   1.000
_cell.length_b   1.000
_cell.length_c   1.000
_cell.angle_alpha   90.00
_cell.angle_beta   90.00
_cell.angle_gamma   90.00
#
_symmetry.space_group_name_H-M   'P 1'
#
loop_
_entity.id
_entity.type
_entity.pdbx_description
1 polymer ?
#
loop_
_entity_poly.entity_id
_entity_poly.type
_entity_poly.pdbx_seq_one_letter_code
_entity_poly.pdbx_strand_id
1 'polypeptide(L)'
;MNFEFWKSVVEFLANATVFLGFPIAILQYKRAIQKEQRDREYGTYDALDNKYLEFLYLCLQHPELDIFDVPDEKIHQFTDVSPSNNSSPNFETQKKELIAFSILISILERAYLLYADQSTEIKQRQWEGWRQYMEDYAKRENFQRAWQICGEQFDQEFVRFMDEIIKKHLPSTSTS
;
A
#
# COMPACT_ATOMS: atom_id res chain seq x y z
N MET A 1 15.08 54.00 -44.13
CA MET A 1 14.15 53.32 -43.20
C MET A 1 13.90 54.28 -42.04
N ASN A 2 12.67 54.75 -41.85
CA ASN A 2 12.38 55.91 -40.99
C ASN A 2 12.46 55.57 -39.49
N PHE A 3 13.05 56.48 -38.71
CA PHE A 3 13.16 56.39 -37.25
C PHE A 3 11.80 56.20 -36.55
N GLU A 4 10.75 56.83 -37.09
CA GLU A 4 9.37 56.70 -36.60
C GLU A 4 8.83 55.28 -36.74
N PHE A 5 9.22 54.53 -37.78
CA PHE A 5 8.82 53.12 -37.94
C PHE A 5 9.43 52.26 -36.83
N TRP A 6 10.70 52.46 -36.50
CA TRP A 6 11.36 51.75 -35.41
C TRP A 6 10.75 52.05 -34.05
N LYS A 7 10.36 53.31 -33.78
CA LYS A 7 9.62 53.67 -32.56
C LYS A 7 8.29 52.92 -32.45
N SER A 8 7.48 52.91 -33.51
CA SER A 8 6.19 52.20 -33.48
C SER A 8 6.35 50.69 -33.28
N VAL A 9 7.38 50.09 -33.87
CA VAL A 9 7.69 48.66 -33.65
C VAL A 9 8.06 48.39 -32.19
N VAL A 10 8.89 49.24 -31.58
CA VAL A 10 9.30 49.11 -30.18
C VAL A 10 8.12 49.31 -29.22
N GLU A 11 7.27 50.31 -29.46
CA GLU A 11 6.07 50.57 -28.66
C GLU A 11 5.07 49.41 -28.73
N PHE A 12 4.86 48.84 -29.92
CA PHE A 12 4.00 47.68 -30.10
C PHE A 12 4.55 46.44 -29.37
N LEU A 13 5.86 46.21 -29.44
CA LEU A 13 6.52 45.10 -28.74
C LEU A 13 6.46 45.26 -27.21
N ALA A 14 6.65 46.48 -26.70
CA ALA A 14 6.55 46.77 -25.27
C ALA A 14 5.13 46.49 -24.75
N ASN A 15 4.11 46.92 -25.50
CA ASN A 15 2.72 46.67 -25.13
C ASN A 15 2.37 45.17 -25.24
N ALA A 16 2.79 44.50 -26.31
CA ALA A 16 2.58 43.06 -26.51
C ALA A 16 3.25 42.21 -25.40
N THR A 17 4.41 42.63 -24.90
CA THR A 17 5.13 41.92 -23.82
C THR A 17 4.30 41.85 -22.53
N VAL A 18 3.57 42.92 -22.17
CA VAL A 18 2.71 42.91 -20.98
C VAL A 18 1.53 41.96 -21.16
N PHE A 19 0.90 41.98 -22.33
CA PHE A 19 -0.22 41.08 -22.65
C PHE A 19 0.20 39.61 -22.79
N LEU A 20 1.45 39.32 -23.17
CA LEU A 20 1.98 37.97 -23.27
C LEU A 20 2.54 37.45 -21.94
N GLY A 21 3.11 38.33 -21.11
CA GLY A 21 3.74 37.94 -19.84
C GLY A 21 2.75 37.31 -18.86
N PHE A 22 1.56 37.88 -18.73
CA PHE A 22 0.51 37.38 -17.83
C PHE A 22 -0.01 35.97 -18.17
N PRO A 23 -0.44 35.66 -19.41
CA PRO A 23 -0.88 34.31 -19.75
C PRO A 23 0.25 33.28 -19.69
N ILE A 24 1.49 33.65 -20.05
CA ILE A 24 2.66 32.76 -19.90
C ILE A 24 2.90 32.45 -18.43
N ALA A 25 2.83 33.44 -17.54
CA ALA A 25 2.95 33.24 -16.10
C ALA A 25 1.86 32.32 -15.53
N ILE A 26 0.59 32.51 -15.93
CA ILE A 26 -0.50 31.61 -15.53
C ILE A 26 -0.26 30.19 -16.01
N LEU A 27 0.21 30.01 -17.24
CA LEU A 27 0.43 28.69 -17.83
C LEU A 27 1.59 27.97 -17.13
N GLN A 28 2.67 28.68 -16.83
CA GLN A 28 3.79 28.18 -16.02
C GLN A 28 3.35 27.82 -14.60
N TYR A 29 2.53 28.67 -13.97
CA TYR A 29 1.97 28.41 -12.64
C TYR A 29 1.07 27.16 -12.61
N LYS A 30 0.17 27.02 -13.58
CA LYS A 30 -0.68 25.82 -13.72
C LYS A 30 0.15 24.56 -13.94
N ARG A 31 1.17 24.63 -14.80
CA ARG A 31 2.10 23.50 -15.01
C ARG A 31 2.87 23.15 -13.75
N ALA A 32 3.31 24.14 -12.98
CA ALA A 32 3.99 23.96 -11.71
C ALA A 32 3.08 23.26 -10.69
N ILE A 33 1.82 23.71 -10.54
CA ILE A 33 0.84 23.06 -9.65
C ILE A 33 0.57 21.62 -10.08
N GLN A 34 0.36 21.37 -11.38
CA GLN A 34 0.11 20.01 -11.86
C GLN A 34 1.32 19.10 -11.68
N LYS A 35 2.54 19.64 -11.80
CA LYS A 35 3.77 18.90 -11.51
C LYS A 35 3.86 18.59 -10.01
N GLU A 36 3.63 19.57 -9.16
CA GLU A 36 3.70 19.42 -7.71
C GLU A 36 2.62 18.46 -7.17
N GLN A 37 1.42 18.42 -7.78
CA GLN A 37 0.40 17.43 -7.48
C GLN A 37 0.87 16.02 -7.84
N ARG A 38 1.45 15.82 -9.04
CA ARG A 38 2.05 14.53 -9.43
C ARG A 38 3.19 14.13 -8.50
N ASP A 39 4.08 15.05 -8.16
CA ASP A 39 5.23 14.77 -7.29
C ASP A 39 4.79 14.47 -5.84
N ARG A 40 3.72 15.10 -5.33
CA ARG A 40 3.11 14.76 -4.02
C ARG A 40 2.45 13.39 -4.01
N GLU A 41 1.81 13.02 -5.11
CA GLU A 41 1.31 11.64 -5.28
C GLU A 41 2.50 10.65 -5.24
N TYR A 42 3.61 10.93 -5.93
CA TYR A 42 4.86 10.13 -5.86
C TYR A 42 5.52 10.07 -4.49
N GLY A 43 5.57 11.16 -3.72
CA GLY A 43 6.13 11.15 -2.37
C GLY A 43 5.35 10.28 -1.37
N THR A 44 4.08 9.98 -1.64
CA THR A 44 3.28 9.05 -0.83
C THR A 44 3.43 7.60 -1.30
N TYR A 45 3.73 7.37 -2.59
CA TYR A 45 3.97 6.03 -3.14
C TYR A 45 5.23 5.37 -2.57
N ASP A 46 6.30 6.13 -2.30
CA ASP A 46 7.58 5.61 -1.80
C ASP A 46 7.46 4.93 -0.41
N ALA A 47 6.54 5.38 0.44
CA ALA A 47 6.42 4.84 1.80
C ALA A 47 5.75 3.45 1.86
N LEU A 48 4.88 3.10 0.92
CA LEU A 48 4.24 1.78 0.90
C LEU A 48 5.21 0.72 0.37
N ASP A 49 5.87 1.01 -0.75
CA ASP A 49 6.82 0.10 -1.39
C ASP A 49 8.02 -0.20 -0.47
N ASN A 50 8.58 0.83 0.20
CA ASN A 50 9.69 0.62 1.13
C ASN A 50 9.29 -0.27 2.31
N LYS A 51 8.08 -0.08 2.89
CA LYS A 51 7.58 -0.95 3.97
C LYS A 51 7.35 -2.38 3.49
N TYR A 52 6.89 -2.56 2.25
CA TYR A 52 6.73 -3.89 1.67
C TYR A 52 8.07 -4.59 1.47
N LEU A 53 9.10 -3.88 0.98
CA LEU A 53 10.45 -4.42 0.87
C LEU A 53 11.04 -4.82 2.24
N GLU A 54 10.80 -4.03 3.28
CA GLU A 54 11.17 -4.38 4.66
C GLU A 54 10.48 -5.67 5.13
N PHE A 55 9.19 -5.83 4.82
CA PHE A 55 8.46 -7.06 5.12
C PHE A 55 9.02 -8.27 4.36
N LEU A 56 9.36 -8.11 3.07
CA LEU A 56 10.00 -9.19 2.28
C LEU A 56 11.37 -9.57 2.86
N TYR A 57 12.15 -8.59 3.30
CA TYR A 57 13.43 -8.84 3.97
C TYR A 57 13.22 -9.58 5.31
N LEU A 58 12.18 -9.22 6.07
CA LEU A 58 11.79 -9.94 7.29
C LEU A 58 11.44 -11.41 6.98
N CYS A 59 10.67 -11.67 5.92
CA CYS A 59 10.35 -13.02 5.46
C CYS A 59 11.61 -13.81 5.08
N LEU A 60 12.56 -13.15 4.40
CA LEU A 60 13.83 -13.77 4.01
C LEU A 60 14.73 -14.08 5.22
N GLN A 61 14.71 -13.24 6.25
CA GLN A 61 15.49 -13.44 7.47
C GLN A 61 14.90 -14.50 8.40
N HIS A 62 13.58 -14.69 8.34
CA HIS A 62 12.82 -15.60 9.20
C HIS A 62 11.91 -16.54 8.41
N PRO A 63 12.47 -17.38 7.51
CA PRO A 63 11.67 -18.31 6.71
C PRO A 63 10.90 -19.32 7.57
N GLU A 64 11.40 -19.62 8.77
CA GLU A 64 10.76 -20.54 9.73
C GLU A 64 9.37 -20.10 10.20
N LEU A 65 9.02 -18.82 10.03
CA LEU A 65 7.75 -18.26 10.49
C LEU A 65 6.58 -18.53 9.54
N ASP A 66 6.85 -19.01 8.31
CA ASP A 66 5.82 -19.21 7.27
C ASP A 66 4.93 -17.95 7.11
N ILE A 67 5.54 -16.77 6.96
CA ILE A 67 4.82 -15.47 6.83
C ILE A 67 4.76 -14.94 5.39
N PHE A 68 5.55 -15.54 4.49
CA PHE A 68 5.56 -15.19 3.06
C PHE A 68 4.29 -15.66 2.37
N ASP A 69 3.89 -15.04 1.26
CA ASP A 69 2.61 -15.28 0.59
C ASP A 69 2.45 -16.71 0.05
N VAL A 70 3.56 -17.39 -0.26
CA VAL A 70 3.60 -18.82 -0.60
C VAL A 70 3.71 -19.66 0.69
N PRO A 71 2.71 -20.51 1.01
CA PRO A 71 2.76 -21.36 2.19
C PRO A 71 3.82 -22.44 2.04
N ASP A 72 4.60 -22.67 3.10
CA ASP A 72 5.54 -23.78 3.15
C ASP A 72 4.80 -25.09 3.47
N GLU A 73 4.58 -25.94 2.45
CA GLU A 73 3.96 -27.27 2.57
C GLU A 73 4.62 -28.16 3.64
N LYS A 74 5.88 -27.89 4.01
CA LYS A 74 6.71 -28.72 4.89
C LYS A 74 6.82 -28.21 6.33
N ILE A 75 6.57 -26.93 6.61
CA ILE A 75 6.76 -26.38 7.97
C ILE A 75 5.68 -26.91 8.92
N HIS A 76 4.47 -27.17 8.42
CA HIS A 76 3.38 -27.78 9.18
C HIS A 76 3.64 -29.24 9.62
N GLN A 77 4.70 -29.91 9.14
CA GLN A 77 5.05 -31.27 9.58
C GLN A 77 5.95 -31.30 10.82
N PHE A 78 6.59 -30.18 11.19
CA PHE A 78 7.49 -30.10 12.35
C PHE A 78 6.86 -29.45 13.58
N THR A 79 5.60 -29.01 13.49
CA THR A 79 4.81 -28.47 14.61
C THR A 79 4.12 -29.55 15.46
N ASP A 80 4.53 -30.82 15.37
CA ASP A 80 4.30 -31.81 16.44
C ASP A 80 5.39 -31.65 17.53
N VAL A 81 5.30 -30.58 18.31
CA VAL A 81 6.22 -30.34 19.43
C VAL A 81 5.74 -31.12 20.66
N SER A 82 6.44 -32.22 20.93
CA SER A 82 6.39 -33.01 22.17
C SER A 82 6.44 -32.11 23.44
N PRO A 83 5.61 -32.36 24.47
CA PRO A 83 5.54 -31.53 25.67
C PRO A 83 6.66 -31.90 26.66
N SER A 84 7.90 -31.46 26.43
CA SER A 84 8.97 -31.72 27.40
C SER A 84 10.14 -30.75 27.29
N ASN A 85 9.94 -29.48 27.65
CA ASN A 85 10.98 -28.60 28.21
C ASN A 85 10.44 -27.17 28.44
N ASN A 86 10.48 -26.72 29.70
CA ASN A 86 9.99 -25.43 30.18
C ASN A 86 10.90 -24.23 29.85
N SER A 87 11.36 -24.13 28.61
CA SER A 87 11.98 -22.91 28.03
C SER A 87 11.45 -22.85 26.61
N SER A 88 10.65 -21.83 26.27
CA SER A 88 9.50 -21.91 25.35
C SER A 88 9.78 -21.32 23.94
N PRO A 89 10.49 -22.03 23.03
CA PRO A 89 10.75 -21.57 21.67
C PRO A 89 9.46 -21.39 20.84
N ASN A 90 8.39 -22.08 21.21
CA ASN A 90 7.09 -21.98 20.53
C ASN A 90 6.42 -20.60 20.78
N PHE A 91 6.49 -20.09 22.02
CA PHE A 91 5.89 -18.78 22.34
C PHE A 91 6.64 -17.63 21.67
N GLU A 92 7.97 -17.68 21.61
CA GLU A 92 8.76 -16.66 20.92
C GLU A 92 8.49 -16.64 19.41
N THR A 93 8.33 -17.82 18.79
CA THR A 93 7.99 -17.96 17.37
C THR A 93 6.60 -17.41 17.08
N GLN A 94 5.59 -17.78 17.86
CA GLN A 94 4.23 -17.25 17.73
C GLN A 94 4.17 -15.72 17.91
N LYS A 95 4.95 -15.18 18.85
CA LYS A 95 5.03 -13.73 19.06
C LYS A 95 5.68 -13.02 17.86
N LYS A 96 6.75 -13.58 17.29
CA LYS A 96 7.40 -13.04 16.09
C LYS A 96 6.48 -13.09 14.88
N GLU A 97 5.77 -14.20 14.69
CA GLU A 97 4.74 -14.39 13.65
C GLU A 97 3.64 -13.32 13.78
N LEU A 98 3.09 -13.12 14.98
CA LEU A 98 2.09 -12.08 15.24
C LEU A 98 2.60 -10.66 14.94
N ILE A 99 3.85 -10.35 15.32
CA ILE A 99 4.47 -9.05 15.03
C ILE A 99 4.63 -8.87 13.52
N ALA A 100 5.12 -9.90 12.81
CA ALA A 100 5.29 -9.86 11.36
C ALA A 100 3.94 -9.66 10.63
N PHE A 101 2.90 -10.36 11.05
CA PHE A 101 1.56 -10.15 10.50
C PHE A 101 0.98 -8.78 10.86
N SER A 102 1.27 -8.23 12.04
CA SER A 102 0.86 -6.86 12.38
C SER A 102 1.52 -5.83 11.46
N ILE A 103 2.78 -6.05 11.07
CA ILE A 103 3.48 -5.22 10.07
C ILE A 103 2.79 -5.36 8.72
N LEU A 104 2.54 -6.59 8.26
CA LEU A 104 1.84 -6.85 6.99
C LEU A 104 0.47 -6.18 6.95
N ILE A 105 -0.35 -6.35 7.99
CA ILE A 105 -1.70 -5.77 8.06
C ILE A 105 -1.64 -4.24 8.01
N SER A 106 -0.65 -3.60 8.63
CA SER A 106 -0.46 -2.14 8.51
C SER A 106 -0.14 -1.71 7.06
N ILE A 107 0.55 -2.53 6.29
CA ILE A 107 0.81 -2.30 4.86
C ILE A 107 -0.49 -2.47 4.06
N LEU A 108 -1.26 -3.52 4.35
CA LEU A 108 -2.55 -3.79 3.70
C LEU A 108 -3.58 -2.69 3.95
N GLU A 109 -3.68 -2.18 5.18
CA GLU A 109 -4.52 -1.03 5.53
C GLU A 109 -4.13 0.19 4.70
N ARG A 110 -2.82 0.49 4.60
CA ARG A 110 -2.36 1.62 3.80
C ARG A 110 -2.70 1.43 2.32
N ALA A 111 -2.57 0.22 1.78
CA ALA A 111 -2.99 -0.09 0.42
C ALA A 111 -4.50 0.09 0.22
N TYR A 112 -5.32 -0.37 1.17
CA TYR A 112 -6.78 -0.18 1.17
C TYR A 112 -7.13 1.32 1.10
N LEU A 113 -6.61 2.11 2.04
CA LEU A 113 -6.88 3.56 2.11
C LEU A 113 -6.43 4.32 0.85
N LEU A 114 -5.39 3.84 0.17
CA LEU A 114 -4.84 4.50 -1.02
C LEU A 114 -5.59 4.14 -2.30
N TYR A 115 -6.11 2.91 -2.42
CA TYR A 115 -6.57 2.35 -3.69
C TYR A 115 -8.05 1.92 -3.74
N ALA A 116 -8.69 1.61 -2.61
CA ALA A 116 -10.01 0.96 -2.60
C ALA A 116 -11.13 1.79 -3.24
N ASP A 117 -11.13 3.12 -3.05
CA ASP A 117 -12.17 4.04 -3.54
C ASP A 117 -11.69 4.95 -4.70
N GLN A 118 -10.75 4.46 -5.51
CA GLN A 118 -10.15 5.26 -6.58
C GLN A 118 -10.83 5.02 -7.93
N SER A 119 -11.15 6.09 -8.64
CA SER A 119 -11.89 6.04 -9.91
C SER A 119 -11.01 5.91 -11.16
N THR A 120 -9.70 6.13 -11.04
CA THR A 120 -8.78 6.02 -12.19
C THR A 120 -8.49 4.55 -12.51
N GLU A 121 -8.54 4.17 -13.80
CA GLU A 121 -8.28 2.78 -14.23
C GLU A 121 -6.95 2.20 -13.70
N ILE A 122 -5.89 3.00 -13.63
CA ILE A 122 -4.58 2.55 -13.15
C ILE A 122 -4.68 2.11 -11.69
N LYS A 123 -5.26 2.96 -10.83
CA LYS A 123 -5.44 2.65 -9.40
C LYS A 123 -6.41 1.50 -9.18
N GLN A 124 -7.43 1.33 -10.03
CA GLN A 124 -8.32 0.16 -9.98
C GLN A 124 -7.58 -1.15 -10.27
N ARG A 125 -6.67 -1.16 -11.26
CA ARG A 125 -5.83 -2.34 -11.53
C ARG A 125 -4.87 -2.63 -10.37
N GLN A 126 -4.30 -1.60 -9.75
CA GLN A 126 -3.46 -1.74 -8.56
C GLN A 126 -4.27 -2.29 -7.37
N TRP A 127 -5.50 -1.80 -7.18
CA TRP A 127 -6.42 -2.27 -6.16
C TRP A 127 -6.71 -3.76 -6.31
N GLU A 128 -6.98 -4.24 -7.53
CA GLU A 128 -7.25 -5.65 -7.77
C GLU A 128 -6.09 -6.55 -7.35
N GLY A 129 -4.84 -6.13 -7.59
CA GLY A 129 -3.65 -6.85 -7.11
C GLY A 129 -3.58 -6.92 -5.59
N TRP A 130 -3.80 -5.80 -4.90
CA TRP A 130 -3.83 -5.75 -3.43
C TRP A 130 -4.97 -6.56 -2.83
N ARG A 131 -6.15 -6.51 -3.45
CA ARG A 131 -7.31 -7.32 -3.05
C ARG A 131 -7.00 -8.80 -3.17
N GLN A 132 -6.48 -9.24 -4.32
CA GLN A 132 -6.11 -10.65 -4.52
C GLN A 132 -5.07 -11.10 -3.48
N TYR A 133 -4.07 -10.26 -3.20
CA TYR A 133 -3.06 -10.52 -2.18
C TYR A 133 -3.69 -10.70 -0.78
N MET A 134 -4.66 -9.86 -0.41
CA MET A 134 -5.43 -10.02 0.85
C MET A 134 -6.28 -11.30 0.86
N GLU A 135 -6.92 -11.64 -0.26
CA GLU A 135 -7.68 -12.90 -0.39
C GLU A 135 -6.79 -14.14 -0.23
N ASP A 136 -5.53 -14.09 -0.70
CA ASP A 136 -4.59 -15.20 -0.56
C ASP A 136 -4.11 -15.36 0.89
N TYR A 137 -3.81 -14.27 1.60
CA TYR A 137 -3.51 -14.34 3.04
C TYR A 137 -4.71 -14.77 3.89
N ALA A 138 -5.92 -14.34 3.54
CA ALA A 138 -7.14 -14.70 4.27
C ALA A 138 -7.43 -16.22 4.28
N LYS A 139 -6.88 -16.98 3.33
CA LYS A 139 -6.99 -18.45 3.30
C LYS A 139 -6.11 -19.15 4.34
N ARG A 140 -5.14 -18.44 4.92
CA ARG A 140 -4.11 -19.04 5.77
C ARG A 140 -4.52 -19.01 7.23
N GLU A 141 -4.44 -20.16 7.90
CA GLU A 141 -4.86 -20.30 9.31
C GLU A 141 -4.03 -19.42 10.26
N ASN A 142 -2.73 -19.27 9.99
CA ASN A 142 -1.89 -18.41 10.81
C ASN A 142 -2.23 -16.92 10.68
N PHE A 143 -2.49 -16.45 9.47
CA PHE A 143 -2.97 -15.10 9.24
C PHE A 143 -4.34 -14.86 9.92
N GLN A 144 -5.28 -15.80 9.81
CA GLN A 144 -6.58 -15.71 10.49
C GLN A 144 -6.42 -15.61 12.01
N ARG A 145 -5.53 -16.40 12.62
CA ARG A 145 -5.21 -16.31 14.06
C ARG A 145 -4.64 -14.94 14.43
N ALA A 146 -3.70 -14.43 13.64
CA ALA A 146 -3.13 -13.10 13.87
C ALA A 146 -4.19 -11.99 13.74
N TRP A 147 -5.06 -12.09 12.72
CA TRP A 147 -6.16 -11.16 12.51
C TRP A 147 -7.13 -11.11 13.70
N GLN A 148 -7.48 -12.27 14.28
CA GLN A 148 -8.33 -12.31 15.47
C GLN A 148 -7.72 -11.61 16.69
N ILE A 149 -6.39 -11.58 16.79
CA ILE A 149 -5.69 -10.98 17.93
C ILE A 149 -5.50 -9.47 17.74
N CYS A 150 -5.16 -9.03 16.53
CA CYS A 150 -4.73 -7.65 16.29
C CYS A 150 -5.58 -6.85 15.29
N GLY A 151 -6.55 -7.48 14.62
CA GLY A 151 -7.35 -6.85 13.56
C GLY A 151 -8.17 -5.64 14.04
N GLU A 152 -8.73 -5.68 15.24
CA GLU A 152 -9.58 -4.61 15.78
C GLU A 152 -8.87 -3.25 15.97
N GLN A 153 -7.53 -3.21 15.93
CA GLN A 153 -6.75 -1.99 16.13
C GLN A 153 -6.66 -1.09 14.88
N PHE A 154 -7.07 -1.60 13.71
CA PHE A 154 -6.95 -0.92 12.42
C PHE A 154 -8.24 -0.15 12.05
N ASP A 155 -8.20 0.58 10.94
CA ASP A 155 -9.34 1.36 10.43
C ASP A 155 -10.63 0.54 10.30
N GLN A 156 -11.76 1.11 10.70
CA GLN A 156 -13.03 0.39 10.80
C GLN A 156 -13.56 -0.10 9.44
N GLU A 157 -13.34 0.64 8.36
CA GLU A 157 -13.78 0.22 7.03
C GLU A 157 -12.89 -0.91 6.50
N PHE A 158 -11.58 -0.78 6.73
CA PHE A 158 -10.63 -1.84 6.42
C PHE A 158 -10.92 -3.14 7.20
N VAL A 159 -11.24 -3.04 8.50
CA VAL A 159 -11.61 -4.19 9.33
C VAL A 159 -12.84 -4.89 8.78
N ARG A 160 -13.91 -4.15 8.45
CA ARG A 160 -15.12 -4.73 7.85
C ARG A 160 -14.81 -5.44 6.54
N PHE A 161 -14.00 -4.81 5.68
CA PHE A 161 -13.58 -5.39 4.41
C PHE A 161 -12.80 -6.70 4.59
N MET A 162 -11.83 -6.72 5.50
CA MET A 162 -11.04 -7.92 5.79
C MET A 162 -11.87 -9.03 6.44
N ASP A 163 -12.77 -8.69 7.36
CA ASP A 163 -13.69 -9.65 7.98
C ASP A 163 -14.58 -10.33 6.93
N GLU A 164 -15.07 -9.58 5.94
CA GLU A 164 -15.85 -10.15 4.83
C GLU A 164 -15.03 -11.13 3.99
N ILE A 165 -13.78 -10.79 3.67
CA ILE A 165 -12.87 -11.67 2.94
C ILE A 165 -12.59 -12.94 3.74
N ILE A 166 -12.24 -12.81 5.03
CA ILE A 166 -11.92 -13.95 5.89
C ILE A 166 -13.15 -14.85 6.08
N LYS A 167 -14.34 -14.27 6.26
CA LYS A 167 -15.60 -15.02 6.38
C LYS A 167 -15.92 -15.86 5.14
N LYS A 168 -15.56 -15.39 3.93
CA LYS A 168 -15.72 -16.15 2.68
C LYS A 168 -14.84 -17.39 2.63
N HIS A 169 -13.71 -17.38 3.35
CA HIS A 169 -12.71 -18.46 3.35
C HIS A 169 -12.76 -19.34 4.61
N LEU A 170 -13.54 -18.96 5.62
CA LEU A 170 -13.88 -19.85 6.73
C LEU A 170 -14.66 -21.06 6.15
N PRO A 171 -14.25 -22.30 6.48
CA PRO A 171 -15.02 -23.48 6.10
C PRO A 171 -16.43 -23.28 6.66
N SER A 172 -17.45 -23.33 5.80
CA SER A 172 -18.84 -23.30 6.23
C SER A 172 -19.02 -24.40 7.25
N THR A 173 -19.10 -24.05 8.53
CA THR A 173 -19.31 -25.01 9.60
C THR A 173 -20.64 -25.66 9.29
N SER A 174 -20.58 -26.87 8.73
CA SER A 174 -21.73 -27.71 8.45
C SER A 174 -22.43 -27.91 9.77
N THR A 175 -23.52 -27.17 9.94
CA THR A 175 -24.46 -27.35 11.04
C THR A 175 -25.10 -28.72 10.81
N SER A 176 -24.71 -29.69 11.63
CA SER A 176 -25.34 -30.99 11.76
C SER A 176 -25.36 -31.35 13.24
#